data_AF-A0A164HW80-F1
#
_entry.id   AF-A0A164HW80-F1
#
_cell.length_a   1.000
_cell.length_b   1.000
_cell.length_c   1.000
_cell.angle_alpha   90.00
_cell.angle_beta   90.00
_cell.angle_gamma   90.00
#
_symmetry.space_group_name_H-M   'P 1'
#
loop_
_entity.id
_entity.type
_entity.pdbx_description
1 polymer ?
#
loop_
_entity_poly.entity_id
_entity_poly.type
_entity_poly.pdbx_seq_one_letter_code
_entity_poly.pdbx_strand_id
1 'polypeptide(L)'
;REKIMMDRFLEGLSFDVQTRLKYKEFATFEKLVEKAEMTAMAVEEVQVRSRLNAFQAKYVKPNRELTKVNEALDRLSIQVESNTHQKHL
;
A
#
# COMPACT_ATOMS: atom_id res chain seq x y z
N ARG A 1 -27.06 12.81 -22.52
CA ARG A 1 -27.82 12.37 -21.32
C ARG A 1 -26.90 11.65 -20.35
N GLU A 2 -26.11 10.68 -20.79
CA GLU A 2 -25.16 9.94 -19.96
C GLU A 2 -24.09 10.84 -19.30
N LYS A 3 -23.52 11.80 -20.05
CA LYS A 3 -22.53 12.75 -19.48
C LYS A 3 -23.04 13.51 -18.24
N ILE A 4 -24.28 13.99 -18.26
CA ILE A 4 -24.91 14.67 -17.12
C ILE A 4 -25.06 13.72 -15.92
N MET A 5 -25.35 12.44 -16.18
CA MET A 5 -25.45 11.42 -15.12
C MET A 5 -24.08 11.12 -14.52
N MET A 6 -23.04 11.03 -15.35
CA MET A 6 -21.65 10.84 -14.93
C MET A 6 -21.14 12.00 -14.07
N ASP A 7 -21.43 13.24 -14.49
CA ASP A 7 -21.03 14.44 -13.76
C ASP A 7 -21.69 14.49 -12.37
N ARG A 8 -23.01 14.23 -12.30
CA ARG A 8 -23.74 14.14 -11.02
C ARG A 8 -23.25 13.01 -10.12
N PHE A 9 -22.88 11.87 -10.71
CA PHE A 9 -22.31 10.77 -9.95
C PHE A 9 -20.97 11.16 -9.34
N LEU A 10 -20.07 11.77 -10.11
CA LEU A 10 -18.80 12.29 -9.62
C LEU A 10 -18.99 13.33 -8.51
N GLU A 11 -20.00 14.19 -8.60
CA GLU A 11 -20.37 15.15 -7.54
C GLU A 11 -20.82 14.48 -6.23
N GLY A 12 -21.44 13.30 -6.31
CA GLY A 12 -21.91 12.54 -5.15
C GLY A 12 -20.85 11.67 -4.46
N LEU A 13 -19.65 11.53 -5.03
CA LEU A 13 -18.57 10.74 -4.43
C LEU A 13 -17.93 11.47 -3.24
N SER A 14 -17.33 10.71 -2.33
CA SER A 14 -16.52 11.29 -1.26
C SER A 14 -15.37 12.10 -1.83
N PHE A 15 -14.94 13.13 -1.11
CA PHE A 15 -13.89 14.05 -1.56
C PHE A 15 -12.61 13.34 -2.04
N ASP A 16 -12.14 12.33 -1.30
CA ASP A 16 -10.92 11.58 -1.61
C ASP A 16 -11.04 10.73 -2.88
N VAL A 17 -12.24 10.24 -3.18
CA VAL A 17 -12.51 9.46 -4.39
C VAL A 17 -12.74 10.40 -5.57
N GLN A 18 -13.56 11.43 -5.37
CA GLN A 18 -13.88 12.43 -6.39
C GLN A 18 -12.61 13.11 -6.92
N THR A 19 -11.72 13.60 -6.05
CA THR A 19 -10.48 14.29 -6.44
C THR A 19 -9.58 13.44 -7.33
N ARG A 20 -9.59 12.12 -7.16
CA ARG A 20 -8.81 11.15 -7.96
C ARG A 20 -9.44 10.84 -9.32
N LEU A 21 -10.71 11.18 -9.52
CA LEU A 21 -11.48 10.87 -10.73
C LEU A 21 -11.90 12.13 -11.52
N LYS A 22 -11.93 13.30 -10.89
CA LYS A 22 -12.44 14.57 -11.44
C LYS A 22 -11.88 14.96 -12.80
N TYR A 23 -10.62 14.64 -13.08
CA TYR A 23 -9.94 14.99 -14.33
C TYR A 23 -9.78 13.80 -15.29
N LYS A 24 -10.43 12.67 -15.00
CA LYS A 24 -10.37 11.48 -15.84
C LYS A 24 -11.59 11.44 -16.75
N GLU A 25 -11.35 11.12 -18.01
CA GLU A 25 -12.41 10.82 -18.96
C GLU A 25 -12.76 9.34 -18.89
N PHE A 26 -14.05 9.05 -19.04
CA PHE A 26 -14.58 7.70 -19.04
C PHE A 26 -15.45 7.51 -20.28
N ALA A 27 -15.27 6.38 -20.96
CA ALA A 27 -16.00 6.07 -22.18
C ALA A 27 -17.49 5.79 -21.91
N THR A 28 -17.82 5.23 -20.74
CA THR A 28 -19.17 4.87 -20.33
C THR A 28 -19.37 5.11 -18.84
N PHE A 29 -20.64 5.23 -18.42
CA PHE A 29 -21.00 5.30 -17.00
C PHE A 29 -20.53 4.06 -16.22
N GLU A 30 -20.64 2.86 -16.79
CA GLU A 30 -20.18 1.62 -16.17
C GLU A 30 -18.68 1.65 -15.85
N LYS A 31 -17.85 2.14 -16.78
CA LYS A 31 -16.40 2.29 -16.54
C LYS A 31 -16.07 3.32 -15.46
N LEU A 32 -16.89 4.37 -15.34
CA LEU A 32 -16.78 5.32 -14.25
C LEU A 32 -17.11 4.67 -12.90
N VAL A 33 -18.18 3.86 -12.83
CA VAL A 33 -18.58 3.15 -11.60
C VAL A 33 -17.49 2.17 -11.17
N GLU A 34 -17.02 1.29 -12.07
CA GLU A 34 -15.92 0.36 -11.78
C GLU A 34 -14.69 1.08 -11.23
N LYS A 35 -14.35 2.25 -11.82
CA LYS A 35 -13.19 3.02 -11.36
C LYS A 35 -13.42 3.70 -10.02
N ALA A 36 -14.64 4.16 -9.76
CA ALA A 36 -15.01 4.74 -8.48
C ALA A 36 -14.93 3.71 -7.35
N GLU A 37 -15.43 2.50 -7.56
CA GLU A 37 -15.35 1.39 -6.60
C GLU A 37 -13.89 1.04 -6.27
N MET A 38 -13.05 0.78 -7.29
CA MET A 38 -11.63 0.51 -7.07
C MET A 38 -10.92 1.65 -6.33
N THR A 39 -11.27 2.90 -6.62
CA THR A 39 -10.66 4.06 -5.99
C THR A 39 -11.09 4.19 -4.53
N ALA A 40 -12.36 3.93 -4.23
CA ALA A 40 -12.87 3.90 -2.86
C ALA A 40 -12.15 2.83 -2.02
N MET A 41 -12.04 1.60 -2.55
CA MET A 41 -11.32 0.51 -1.89
C MET A 41 -9.85 0.88 -1.61
N ALA A 42 -9.16 1.49 -2.58
CA ALA A 42 -7.78 1.90 -2.41
C ALA A 42 -7.61 3.02 -1.35
N VAL A 43 -8.57 3.94 -1.25
CA VAL A 43 -8.58 4.99 -0.20
C VAL A 43 -8.75 4.35 1.18
N GLU A 44 -9.73 3.46 1.33
CA GLU A 44 -9.98 2.75 2.58
C GLU A 44 -8.78 1.87 3.01
N GLU A 45 -8.18 1.13 2.08
CA GLU A 45 -7.00 0.29 2.33
C GLU A 45 -5.84 1.12 2.89
N VAL A 46 -5.57 2.29 2.30
CA VAL A 46 -4.51 3.19 2.78
C VAL A 46 -4.81 3.69 4.20
N GLN A 47 -6.05 4.08 4.49
CA GLN A 47 -6.43 4.52 5.83
C GLN A 47 -6.33 3.39 6.86
N VAL A 48 -6.81 2.19 6.54
CA VAL A 48 -6.72 1.01 7.40
C VAL A 48 -5.26 0.63 7.67
N ARG A 49 -4.43 0.60 6.63
CA ARG A 49 -2.99 0.31 6.76
C ARG A 49 -2.27 1.35 7.61
N SER A 50 -2.60 2.64 7.46
CA SER A 50 -2.04 3.70 8.32
C SER A 50 -2.39 3.47 9.79
N ARG A 51 -3.66 3.15 10.08
CA ARG A 51 -4.13 2.81 11.44
C ARG A 51 -3.45 1.56 11.98
N LEU A 52 -3.26 0.54 11.16
CA LEU A 52 -2.57 -0.69 11.54
C LEU A 52 -1.10 -0.42 11.88
N ASN A 53 -0.40 0.37 11.06
CA ASN A 53 0.98 0.75 11.30
C ASN A 53 1.12 1.56 12.59
N ALA A 54 0.21 2.52 12.82
CA ALA A 54 0.19 3.29 14.06
C ALA A 54 -0.09 2.40 15.29
N PHE A 55 -1.00 1.44 15.15
CA PHE A 55 -1.28 0.45 16.19
C PHE A 55 -0.05 -0.43 16.47
N GLN A 56 0.60 -0.95 15.44
CA GLN A 56 1.83 -1.72 15.59
C GLN A 56 2.92 -0.89 16.29
N ALA A 57 3.17 0.33 15.84
CA ALA A 57 4.17 1.20 16.46
C ALA A 57 3.88 1.50 17.94
N LYS A 58 2.59 1.61 18.32
CA LYS A 58 2.19 1.94 19.69
C LYS A 58 2.16 0.72 20.63
N TYR A 59 1.75 -0.44 20.16
CA TYR A 59 1.45 -1.59 21.00
C TYR A 59 2.38 -2.79 20.79
N VAL A 60 3.01 -2.90 19.62
CA VAL A 60 4.01 -3.93 19.36
C VAL A 60 5.36 -3.37 19.77
N LYS A 61 5.85 -3.80 20.94
CA LYS A 61 7.23 -3.47 21.35
C LYS A 61 8.19 -3.98 20.27
N PRO A 62 9.13 -3.16 19.79
CA PRO A 62 10.21 -3.65 18.95
C PRO A 62 10.92 -4.78 19.68
N ASN A 63 10.94 -5.98 19.10
CA ASN A 63 11.62 -7.12 19.69
C ASN A 63 13.12 -6.97 19.45
N ARG A 64 13.77 -6.16 20.30
CA ARG A 64 15.21 -5.86 20.22
C ARG A 64 16.08 -7.11 20.19
N GLU A 65 15.66 -8.17 20.87
CA GLU A 65 16.40 -9.43 20.88
C GLU A 65 16.30 -10.14 19.52
N LEU A 66 15.11 -10.17 18.90
CA LEU A 66 14.96 -10.70 17.54
C LEU A 66 15.76 -9.87 16.52
N THR A 67 15.80 -8.54 16.66
CA THR A 67 16.62 -7.67 15.80
C THR A 67 18.11 -8.00 15.91
N LYS A 68 18.64 -8.13 17.12
CA LYS A 68 20.04 -8.51 17.34
C LYS A 68 20.37 -9.90 16.80
N VAL A 69 19.45 -10.87 16.96
CA VAL A 69 19.62 -12.23 16.43
C VAL A 69 19.68 -12.22 14.90
N ASN A 70 18.82 -11.45 14.24
CA ASN A 70 18.86 -11.31 12.78
C ASN A 70 20.15 -10.65 12.31
N GLU A 71 20.60 -9.57 12.95
CA GLU A 71 21.89 -8.93 12.61
C GLU A 71 23.08 -9.87 12.80
N ALA A 72 23.07 -10.71 13.85
CA ALA A 72 24.10 -11.70 14.08
C ALA A 72 24.07 -12.81 13.00
N LEU A 73 22.88 -13.23 12.58
CA LEU A 73 22.70 -14.22 11.53
C LEU A 73 23.19 -13.71 10.18
N ASP A 74 22.88 -12.46 9.81
CA ASP A 74 23.36 -11.85 8.57
C ASP A 74 24.89 -11.75 8.54
N ARG A 75 25.51 -11.36 9.66
CA ARG A 75 26.98 -11.35 9.79
C ARG A 75 27.58 -12.74 9.63
N LEU A 76 26.95 -13.76 10.22
CA LEU A 76 27.37 -15.16 10.07
C LEU A 76 27.22 -15.64 8.63
N SER A 77 26.14 -15.28 7.94
CA SER A 77 25.92 -15.65 6.54
C SER A 77 27.01 -15.07 5.64
N ILE A 78 27.30 -13.77 5.77
CA ILE A 78 28.39 -13.11 5.04
C ILE A 78 29.74 -13.78 5.33
N GLN A 79 29.99 -14.14 6.59
CA GLN A 79 31.23 -14.81 6.98
C GLN A 79 31.34 -16.23 6.38
N VAL A 80 30.24 -17.00 6.37
CA VAL A 80 30.19 -18.33 5.76
C VAL A 80 30.41 -18.24 4.26
N GLU A 81 29.76 -17.30 3.58
CA GLU A 81 29.95 -17.04 2.15
C GLU A 81 31.41 -16.66 1.86
N SER A 82 31.98 -15.69 2.57
CA SER A 82 33.38 -15.28 2.42
C SER A 82 34.36 -16.45 2.64
N ASN A 83 34.14 -17.26 3.67
CA ASN A 83 34.99 -18.42 3.97
C ASN A 83 34.87 -19.52 2.91
N THR A 84 33.70 -19.67 2.29
CA THR A 84 33.47 -20.65 1.22
C THR A 84 34.20 -20.21 -0.06
N HIS A 85 34.17 -18.91 -0.38
CA HIS A 85 34.93 -18.36 -1.50
C HIS A 85 36.46 -18.43 -1.28
N GLN A 86 36.95 -18.30 -0.05
CA GLN A 86 38.38 -18.45 0.27
C GLN A 86 38.88 -19.90 0.26
N LYS A 87 38.02 -20.90 0.51
CA LYS A 87 38.40 -22.33 0.47
C LYS A 87 38.48 -22.93 -0.94
N HIS A 88 38.02 -22.21 -1.95
CA HIS A 88 38.02 -22.64 -3.36
C HIS A 88 39.11 -21.98 -4.22
N LEU A 89 40.06 -21.27 -3.60
CA LEU A 89 41.34 -20.80 -4.16
C LEU A 89 42.49 -21.66 -3.64
#